data_AF-A0A522UY87-F1
#
_entry.id   AF-A0A522UY87-F1
#
_cell.length_a   1.000
_cell.length_b   1.000
_cell.length_c   1.000
_cell.angle_alpha   90.00
_cell.angle_beta   90.00
_cell.angle_gamma   90.00
#
_symmetry.space_group_name_H-M   'P 1'
#
loop_
_entity.id
_entity.type
_entity.pdbx_description
1 polymer ?
#
loop_
_entity_poly.entity_id
_entity_poly.type
_entity_poly.pdbx_seq_one_letter_code
_entity_poly.pdbx_strand_id
1 'polypeptide(L)'
;MPTVEIKLRRDSSLNRIIKAYTPGLPDRDIAEFLREFSSANEGIKNFNLIRKGTVVRVPARYLEKGSRSRDPKPGLAASDKKTAGLPAVDYHRELKPTAQTFPQNDPFRNSPVSDSIRTLLESLYGAVTVESGGLKFFSVGERSEISLDTSYLPLMVLNNSTVLVLDPGNILPEEIKQLVRTLWPEYTFFSYREGQDLRRLTGSLLESLGYSVYRDRSLILGGRSQLEYNADFVVYREQGDLMSSDIAIVSIAGSPGQHTPDSLVRWLGERDVNLIRMSTSENGQAEPATRAGLAKLTLTAGTRELIREILSLTGYSYATDVVLNLSDRKEYRYNLKTDFSIPAGQRKKVIELAELSEEEISLARKKGVDVACIGPGDDTKGILRKLIQLLGIIHADSPAAVSSYITPRNAKYRLLLPGIYFRTGQGQFFATDSELGQELLRDIIDPRIRIIAY
;
A
#
# COMPACT_ATOMS: atom_id res chain seq x y z
N MET A 1 45.24 -29.11 -22.71
CA MET A 1 45.58 -29.30 -21.28
C MET A 1 45.11 -30.68 -20.84
N PRO A 2 45.86 -31.41 -19.99
CA PRO A 2 45.41 -32.72 -19.51
C PRO A 2 44.18 -32.55 -18.59
N THR A 3 43.10 -33.24 -18.92
CA THR A 3 41.82 -33.20 -18.18
C THR A 3 41.36 -34.61 -17.84
N VAL A 4 40.65 -34.76 -16.73
CA VAL A 4 39.94 -36.00 -16.38
C VAL A 4 38.46 -35.82 -16.64
N GLU A 5 37.87 -36.77 -17.36
CA GLU A 5 36.44 -36.79 -17.67
C GLU A 5 35.66 -37.45 -16.53
N ILE A 6 34.64 -36.74 -16.03
CA ILE A 6 33.81 -37.18 -14.92
C ILE A 6 32.35 -37.13 -15.37
N LYS A 7 31.68 -38.28 -15.37
CA LYS A 7 30.24 -38.35 -15.64
C LYS A 7 29.45 -38.09 -14.37
N LEU A 8 28.65 -37.02 -14.35
CA LEU A 8 27.86 -36.63 -13.19
C LEU A 8 26.71 -37.62 -12.93
N ARG A 9 26.65 -38.17 -11.72
CA ARG A 9 25.59 -39.12 -11.31
C ARG A 9 24.30 -38.45 -10.82
N ARG A 10 24.36 -37.14 -10.53
CA ARG A 10 23.24 -36.27 -10.12
C ARG A 10 23.50 -34.84 -10.56
N ASP A 11 22.46 -34.02 -10.57
CA ASP A 11 22.59 -32.58 -10.80
C ASP A 11 23.57 -31.98 -9.79
N SER A 12 24.51 -31.18 -10.30
CA SER A 12 25.62 -30.63 -9.53
C SER A 12 25.94 -29.22 -9.99
N SER A 13 26.52 -28.42 -9.11
CA SER A 13 27.09 -27.11 -9.45
C SER A 13 28.61 -27.19 -9.54
N LEU A 14 29.23 -26.18 -10.16
CA LEU A 14 30.69 -26.06 -10.24
C LEU A 14 31.33 -26.03 -8.85
N ASN A 15 30.75 -25.30 -7.90
CA ASN A 15 31.19 -25.32 -6.50
C ASN A 15 31.15 -26.72 -5.88
N ARG A 16 30.19 -27.57 -6.27
CA ARG A 16 30.12 -28.95 -5.78
C ARG A 16 31.19 -29.83 -6.43
N ILE A 17 31.51 -29.59 -7.71
CA ILE A 17 32.57 -30.31 -8.44
C ILE A 17 33.94 -29.93 -7.87
N ILE A 18 34.20 -28.65 -7.62
CA ILE A 18 35.43 -28.16 -6.97
C ILE A 18 35.60 -28.83 -5.60
N LYS A 19 34.56 -28.81 -4.76
CA LYS A 19 34.61 -29.44 -3.44
C LYS A 19 34.81 -30.95 -3.48
N ALA A 20 34.27 -31.64 -4.49
CA ALA A 20 34.33 -33.10 -4.58
C ALA A 20 35.62 -33.63 -5.20
N TYR A 21 36.20 -32.91 -6.16
CA TYR A 21 37.30 -33.42 -6.98
C TYR A 21 38.60 -32.63 -6.82
N THR A 22 38.54 -31.38 -6.35
CA THR A 22 39.73 -30.57 -6.03
C THR A 22 39.68 -30.09 -4.57
N PRO A 23 39.55 -30.99 -3.58
CA PRO A 23 39.52 -30.60 -2.17
C PRO A 23 40.85 -29.94 -1.78
N GLY A 24 40.78 -28.72 -1.24
CA GLY A 24 41.96 -27.96 -0.82
C GLY A 24 42.59 -27.09 -1.90
N LEU A 25 41.88 -26.80 -3.00
CA LEU A 25 42.28 -25.77 -3.97
C LEU A 25 42.40 -24.41 -3.25
N PRO A 26 43.60 -23.78 -3.18
CA PRO A 26 43.78 -22.48 -2.56
C PRO A 26 43.01 -21.39 -3.30
N ASP A 27 42.49 -20.39 -2.59
CA ASP A 27 41.66 -19.32 -3.18
C ASP A 27 42.33 -18.61 -4.37
N ARG A 28 43.66 -18.43 -4.29
CA ARG A 28 44.47 -17.84 -5.37
C ARG A 28 44.48 -18.67 -6.66
N ASP A 29 44.24 -19.98 -6.59
CA ASP A 29 44.29 -20.91 -7.72
C ASP A 29 42.89 -21.16 -8.32
N ILE A 30 41.82 -20.67 -7.66
CA ILE A 30 40.43 -20.84 -8.10
C ILE A 30 40.18 -20.13 -9.42
N ALA A 31 40.66 -18.90 -9.59
CA ALA A 31 40.44 -18.13 -10.82
C ALA A 31 41.08 -18.80 -12.05
N GLU A 32 42.27 -19.38 -11.87
CA GLU A 32 42.96 -20.12 -12.93
C GLU A 32 42.25 -21.46 -13.22
N PHE A 33 41.82 -22.17 -12.16
CA PHE A 33 41.01 -23.37 -12.29
C PHE A 33 39.72 -23.11 -13.08
N LEU A 34 38.98 -22.04 -12.76
CA LEU A 34 37.71 -21.71 -13.41
C LEU A 34 37.90 -21.42 -14.91
N ARG A 35 38.99 -20.72 -15.27
CA ARG A 35 39.34 -20.42 -16.66
C ARG A 35 39.61 -21.70 -17.45
N GLU A 36 40.43 -22.59 -16.90
CA GLU A 36 40.75 -23.86 -17.55
C GLU A 36 39.55 -24.80 -17.58
N PHE A 37 38.76 -24.85 -16.50
CA PHE A 37 37.54 -25.64 -16.43
C PHE A 37 36.51 -25.15 -17.44
N SER A 38 36.31 -23.83 -17.60
CA SER A 38 35.38 -23.28 -18.58
C SER A 38 35.84 -23.56 -20.01
N SER A 39 37.13 -23.40 -20.32
CA SER A 39 37.69 -23.71 -21.64
C SER A 39 37.64 -25.22 -21.96
N ALA A 40 37.77 -26.09 -20.96
CA ALA A 40 37.62 -27.53 -21.15
C ALA A 40 36.16 -27.97 -21.33
N ASN A 41 35.17 -27.12 -21.03
CA ASN A 41 33.74 -27.43 -21.01
C ASN A 41 32.88 -26.37 -21.70
N GLU A 42 33.29 -25.91 -22.89
CA GLU A 42 32.62 -24.84 -23.66
C GLU A 42 31.12 -25.09 -23.94
N GLY A 43 30.66 -26.35 -23.89
CA GLY A 43 29.25 -26.72 -24.04
C GLY A 43 28.37 -26.48 -22.81
N ILE A 44 28.94 -26.11 -21.65
CA ILE A 44 28.19 -25.90 -20.40
C ILE A 44 27.90 -24.41 -20.24
N LYS A 45 26.66 -24.00 -20.56
CA LYS A 45 26.21 -22.60 -20.47
C LYS A 45 25.89 -22.12 -19.06
N ASN A 46 25.65 -23.03 -18.12
CA ASN A 46 25.28 -22.71 -16.74
C ASN A 46 26.06 -23.57 -15.74
N PHE A 47 27.02 -22.95 -15.06
CA PHE A 47 27.86 -23.62 -14.06
C PHE A 47 27.21 -23.75 -12.68
N ASN A 48 26.08 -23.07 -12.45
CA ASN A 48 25.30 -23.21 -11.21
C ASN A 48 24.41 -24.47 -11.24
N LEU A 49 24.10 -25.01 -12.42
CA LEU A 49 23.31 -26.22 -12.59
C LEU A 49 23.78 -27.04 -13.81
N ILE A 50 24.60 -28.05 -13.56
CA ILE A 50 25.06 -29.04 -14.54
C ILE A 50 24.26 -30.32 -14.34
N ARG A 51 23.53 -30.74 -15.38
CA ARG A 51 22.56 -31.83 -15.31
C ARG A 51 23.24 -33.20 -15.11
N LYS A 52 22.54 -34.11 -14.45
CA LYS A 52 22.88 -35.53 -14.37
C LYS A 52 23.15 -36.11 -15.76
N GLY A 53 24.22 -36.89 -15.88
CA GLY A 53 24.63 -37.55 -17.12
C GLY A 53 25.60 -36.72 -17.96
N THR A 54 25.76 -35.42 -17.71
CA THR A 54 26.78 -34.58 -18.34
C THR A 54 28.17 -35.05 -17.95
N VAL A 55 29.06 -35.17 -18.95
CA VAL A 55 30.49 -35.44 -18.76
C VAL A 55 31.20 -34.10 -18.62
N VAL A 56 31.85 -33.87 -17.49
CA VAL A 56 32.64 -32.67 -17.22
C VAL A 56 34.13 -32.99 -17.27
N ARG A 57 34.93 -32.10 -17.85
CA ARG A 57 36.39 -32.20 -17.94
C ARG A 57 37.02 -31.35 -16.84
N VAL A 58 37.62 -31.99 -15.84
CA VAL A 58 38.32 -31.29 -14.76
C VAL A 58 39.83 -31.24 -15.08
N PRO A 59 40.51 -30.09 -15.00
CA PRO A 59 41.95 -30.03 -15.29
C PRO A 59 42.74 -30.88 -14.30
N ALA A 60 43.54 -31.81 -14.82
CA ALA A 60 44.17 -32.87 -14.04
C ALA A 60 45.19 -32.36 -13.02
N ARG A 61 45.77 -31.17 -13.25
CA ARG A 61 46.75 -30.54 -12.35
C ARG A 61 46.19 -30.20 -10.96
N TYR A 62 44.86 -30.23 -10.81
CA TYR A 62 44.17 -29.97 -9.55
C TYR A 62 43.60 -31.24 -8.91
N LEU A 63 43.75 -32.39 -9.55
CA LEU A 63 43.30 -33.70 -9.07
C LEU A 63 44.47 -34.38 -8.36
N GLU A 64 44.47 -34.29 -7.03
CA GLU A 64 45.32 -34.96 -6.04
C GLU A 64 46.66 -34.32 -5.61
N LYS A 65 46.68 -33.91 -4.33
CA LYS A 65 47.80 -34.05 -3.38
C LYS A 65 47.48 -35.03 -2.23
N GLY A 66 46.55 -35.97 -2.44
CA GLY A 66 45.91 -36.72 -1.35
C GLY A 66 45.70 -38.22 -1.62
N SER A 67 46.70 -38.94 -2.14
CA SER A 67 46.66 -40.42 -2.23
C SER A 67 48.07 -41.06 -2.24
N ARG A 68 48.67 -41.24 -1.06
CA ARG A 68 49.55 -42.39 -0.71
C ARG A 68 49.18 -42.71 0.74
N SER A 69 48.62 -43.85 1.13
CA SER A 69 48.89 -45.25 0.77
C SER A 69 47.75 -46.18 1.24
N ARG A 70 47.62 -47.34 0.58
CA ARG A 70 46.71 -48.48 0.91
C ARG A 70 47.09 -49.21 2.22
N ASP A 71 46.03 -49.72 2.86
CA ASP A 71 45.81 -50.62 4.04
C ASP A 71 46.82 -51.76 4.36
N PRO A 72 46.75 -52.53 5.50
CA PRO A 72 45.62 -52.71 6.47
C PRO A 72 45.94 -52.79 8.01
N LYS A 73 44.86 -52.75 8.81
CA LYS A 73 44.69 -53.07 10.27
C LYS A 73 45.53 -54.27 10.80
N PRO A 74 45.91 -54.37 12.10
CA PRO A 74 44.94 -54.48 13.23
C PRO A 74 45.39 -53.98 14.64
N GLY A 75 44.44 -53.92 15.59
CA GLY A 75 44.70 -54.36 16.98
C GLY A 75 44.71 -53.34 18.14
N LEU A 76 43.64 -53.42 18.94
CA LEU A 76 43.40 -53.08 20.34
C LEU A 76 44.55 -52.64 21.32
N ALA A 77 44.21 -51.58 22.09
CA ALA A 77 44.16 -51.46 23.57
C ALA A 77 45.41 -51.24 24.47
N ALA A 78 45.14 -50.41 25.50
CA ALA A 78 45.81 -50.23 26.82
C ALA A 78 47.19 -49.55 26.82
N SER A 79 47.69 -48.87 27.86
CA SER A 79 47.20 -48.19 29.08
C SER A 79 48.44 -47.45 29.65
N ASP A 80 48.20 -46.40 30.42
CA ASP A 80 49.00 -45.94 31.58
C ASP A 80 50.30 -45.11 31.49
N LYS A 81 50.28 -44.11 32.41
CA LYS A 81 51.34 -43.47 33.23
C LYS A 81 52.01 -42.14 32.81
N LYS A 82 51.55 -41.09 33.52
CA LYS A 82 52.29 -40.06 34.30
C LYS A 82 53.78 -39.82 34.00
N THR A 83 54.16 -38.56 33.72
CA THR A 83 54.97 -37.74 34.66
C THR A 83 54.94 -36.24 34.28
N ALA A 84 55.21 -35.41 35.29
CA ALA A 84 55.12 -33.96 35.30
C ALA A 84 56.33 -33.24 34.66
N GLY A 85 56.10 -32.00 34.19
CA GLY A 85 57.15 -31.04 33.85
C GLY A 85 56.63 -29.85 33.03
N LEU A 86 56.41 -28.71 33.68
CA LEU A 86 56.31 -27.37 33.08
C LEU A 86 57.67 -26.66 33.26
N PRO A 87 58.00 -25.56 32.55
CA PRO A 87 57.38 -24.98 31.36
C PRO A 87 58.41 -24.72 30.23
N ALA A 88 58.01 -24.84 28.96
CA ALA A 88 58.74 -24.22 27.85
C ALA A 88 57.74 -23.46 26.98
N VAL A 89 58.07 -22.20 26.73
CA VAL A 89 57.26 -21.19 26.06
C VAL A 89 57.12 -21.55 24.58
N ASP A 90 55.91 -21.88 24.16
CA ASP A 90 55.59 -22.24 22.77
C ASP A 90 54.97 -21.05 22.03
N TYR A 91 55.74 -20.48 21.10
CA TYR A 91 55.29 -19.52 20.09
C TYR A 91 54.56 -20.24 18.96
N HIS A 92 53.41 -20.87 19.25
CA HIS A 92 52.49 -21.33 18.21
C HIS A 92 51.05 -21.19 18.70
N ARG A 93 50.53 -19.95 18.67
CA ARG A 93 49.09 -19.75 18.54
C ARG A 93 48.75 -19.96 17.08
N GLU A 94 48.36 -21.19 16.74
CA GLU A 94 47.57 -21.46 15.54
C GLU A 94 46.39 -20.49 15.53
N LEU A 95 46.46 -19.46 14.69
CA LEU A 95 45.27 -18.80 14.20
C LEU A 95 44.55 -19.85 13.34
N LYS A 96 43.65 -20.60 13.99
CA LYS A 96 42.57 -21.28 13.27
C LYS A 96 42.05 -20.28 12.23
N PRO A 97 41.91 -20.67 10.96
CA PRO A 97 41.18 -19.85 10.01
C PRO A 97 39.77 -19.77 10.57
N THR A 98 39.43 -18.62 11.17
CA THR A 98 38.04 -18.27 11.38
C THR A 98 37.47 -18.20 9.98
N ALA A 99 36.82 -19.29 9.56
CA ALA A 99 35.88 -19.23 8.47
C ALA A 99 35.00 -18.02 8.79
N GLN A 100 35.14 -16.96 8.00
CA GLN A 100 34.22 -15.84 8.08
C GLN A 100 32.86 -16.43 7.72
N THR A 101 32.13 -16.83 8.74
CA THR A 101 30.71 -17.06 8.65
C THR A 101 30.13 -15.71 8.25
N PHE A 102 29.78 -15.57 6.97
CA PHE A 102 28.92 -14.49 6.52
C PHE A 102 27.72 -14.44 7.48
N PRO A 103 27.40 -13.27 8.07
CA PRO A 103 26.23 -13.17 8.93
C PRO A 103 25.01 -13.68 8.14
N GLN A 104 24.34 -14.71 8.68
CA GLN A 104 23.10 -15.24 8.10
C GLN A 104 21.91 -14.25 8.22
N ASN A 105 22.13 -13.11 8.89
CA ASN A 105 21.20 -12.00 8.91
C ASN A 105 21.58 -11.07 7.76
N ASP A 106 20.92 -11.23 6.62
CA ASP A 106 20.86 -10.22 5.57
C ASP A 106 20.10 -9.01 6.15
N PRO A 107 20.79 -7.90 6.51
CA PRO A 107 20.17 -6.75 7.16
C PRO A 107 19.16 -6.05 6.23
N PHE A 108 19.23 -6.31 4.93
CA PHE A 108 18.36 -5.72 3.94
C PHE A 108 17.04 -6.48 3.74
N ARG A 109 17.05 -7.81 3.90
CA ARG A 109 15.87 -8.67 3.69
C ARG A 109 14.70 -8.37 4.64
N ASN A 110 14.95 -7.65 5.73
CA ASN A 110 13.96 -7.31 6.76
C ASN A 110 13.89 -5.79 7.05
N SER A 111 14.37 -4.93 6.15
CA SER A 111 14.28 -3.47 6.35
C SER A 111 12.94 -2.92 5.83
N PRO A 112 12.15 -2.21 6.66
CA PRO A 112 10.88 -1.60 6.24
C PRO A 112 11.03 -0.60 5.09
N VAL A 113 12.19 0.05 5.01
CA VAL A 113 12.53 0.99 3.93
C VAL A 113 12.71 0.24 2.61
N SER A 114 13.38 -0.90 2.64
CA SER A 114 13.63 -1.74 1.47
C SER A 114 12.35 -2.33 0.89
N ASP A 115 11.45 -2.80 1.74
CA ASP A 115 10.14 -3.29 1.31
C ASP A 115 9.28 -2.15 0.75
N SER A 116 9.31 -0.97 1.37
CA SER A 116 8.63 0.22 0.86
C SER A 116 9.14 0.65 -0.52
N ILE A 117 10.47 0.68 -0.70
CA ILE A 117 11.11 0.96 -2.00
C ILE A 117 10.73 -0.11 -3.02
N ARG A 118 10.72 -1.39 -2.63
CA ARG A 118 10.29 -2.49 -3.51
C ARG A 118 8.84 -2.28 -3.95
N THR A 119 7.91 -2.01 -3.04
CA THR A 119 6.49 -1.75 -3.37
C THR A 119 6.34 -0.58 -4.33
N LEU A 120 7.09 0.50 -4.12
CA LEU A 120 7.10 1.65 -5.01
C LEU A 120 7.55 1.25 -6.43
N LEU A 121 8.69 0.58 -6.54
CA LEU A 121 9.26 0.18 -7.82
C LEU A 121 8.39 -0.87 -8.52
N GLU A 122 7.80 -1.81 -7.77
CA GLU A 122 6.87 -2.79 -8.31
C GLU A 122 5.62 -2.14 -8.91
N SER A 123 5.13 -1.09 -8.26
CA SER A 123 3.96 -0.35 -8.74
C SER A 123 4.25 0.52 -9.96
N LEU A 124 5.50 0.96 -10.13
CA LEU A 124 5.92 1.83 -11.24
C LEU A 124 6.42 1.03 -12.47
N TYR A 125 7.12 -0.07 -12.25
CA TYR A 125 7.81 -0.84 -13.29
C TYR A 125 7.30 -2.27 -13.44
N GLY A 126 6.37 -2.74 -12.60
CA GLY A 126 5.96 -4.15 -12.53
C GLY A 126 6.96 -5.00 -11.74
N ALA A 127 7.04 -6.31 -11.99
CA ALA A 127 7.94 -7.22 -11.26
C ALA A 127 9.37 -6.67 -11.05
N VAL A 128 9.85 -6.71 -9.81
CA VAL A 128 11.22 -6.31 -9.41
C VAL A 128 11.95 -7.54 -8.87
N THR A 129 13.15 -7.81 -9.38
CA THR A 129 14.01 -8.88 -8.83
C THR A 129 15.03 -8.27 -7.88
N VAL A 130 15.14 -8.83 -6.67
CA VAL A 130 16.12 -8.39 -5.67
C VAL A 130 17.29 -9.38 -5.65
N GLU A 131 18.49 -8.89 -5.95
CA GLU A 131 19.74 -9.65 -5.76
C GLU A 131 20.40 -9.20 -4.45
N SER A 132 20.57 -10.14 -3.50
CA SER A 132 21.18 -9.93 -2.18
C SER A 132 22.02 -11.16 -1.79
N GLY A 133 23.04 -10.95 -0.94
CA GLY A 133 23.83 -12.05 -0.36
C GLY A 133 24.93 -12.65 -1.25
N GLY A 134 25.60 -11.85 -2.08
CA GLY A 134 26.71 -12.31 -2.93
C GLY A 134 27.61 -11.19 -3.47
N LEU A 135 28.59 -11.55 -4.32
CA LEU A 135 29.47 -10.57 -4.98
C LEU A 135 29.07 -10.38 -6.45
N LYS A 136 28.92 -9.13 -6.86
CA LYS A 136 28.73 -8.70 -8.25
C LYS A 136 30.05 -8.13 -8.77
N PHE A 137 30.52 -8.64 -9.89
CA PHE A 137 31.82 -8.25 -10.47
C PHE A 137 31.62 -7.45 -11.75
N PHE A 138 32.42 -6.39 -11.90
CA PHE A 138 32.39 -5.42 -12.99
C PHE A 138 33.79 -5.29 -13.58
N SER A 139 34.00 -5.72 -14.83
CA SER A 139 35.32 -5.63 -15.48
C SER A 139 35.58 -4.23 -16.04
N VAL A 140 36.46 -3.47 -15.38
CA VAL A 140 36.89 -2.13 -15.81
C VAL A 140 38.11 -2.30 -16.71
N GLY A 141 37.92 -2.88 -17.90
CA GLY A 141 39.00 -3.21 -18.84
C GLY A 141 39.68 -4.55 -18.57
N GLU A 142 40.82 -4.80 -19.22
CA GLU A 142 41.47 -6.13 -19.23
C GLU A 142 42.15 -6.55 -17.92
N ARG A 143 42.42 -5.60 -17.02
CA ARG A 143 43.26 -5.83 -15.82
C ARG A 143 42.68 -5.30 -14.52
N SER A 144 41.49 -4.73 -14.55
CA SER A 144 40.85 -4.14 -13.36
C SER A 144 39.42 -4.62 -13.22
N GLU A 145 39.02 -4.82 -11.98
CA GLU A 145 37.71 -5.32 -11.61
C GLU A 145 37.21 -4.54 -10.40
N ILE A 146 35.92 -4.22 -10.41
CA ILE A 146 35.19 -3.69 -9.26
C ILE A 146 34.25 -4.79 -8.78
N SER A 147 34.28 -5.09 -7.49
CA SER A 147 33.34 -6.02 -6.86
C SER A 147 32.41 -5.28 -5.92
N LEU A 148 31.10 -5.46 -6.05
CA LEU A 148 30.10 -4.98 -5.11
C LEU A 148 29.55 -6.15 -4.30
N ASP A 149 29.57 -6.03 -2.98
CA ASP A 149 28.91 -7.00 -2.09
C ASP A 149 27.42 -6.64 -1.96
N THR A 150 26.57 -7.46 -2.56
CA THR A 150 25.11 -7.26 -2.58
C THR A 150 24.45 -7.52 -1.23
N SER A 151 25.20 -7.98 -0.23
CA SER A 151 24.77 -8.01 1.17
C SER A 151 24.72 -6.61 1.79
N TYR A 152 25.56 -5.68 1.30
CA TYR A 152 25.61 -4.29 1.75
C TYR A 152 25.06 -3.31 0.71
N LEU A 153 25.16 -3.66 -0.57
CA LEU A 153 24.74 -2.87 -1.72
C LEU A 153 23.71 -3.64 -2.56
N PRO A 154 22.50 -3.83 -2.03
CA PRO A 154 21.49 -4.67 -2.67
C PRO A 154 21.08 -4.08 -4.02
N LEU A 155 20.83 -4.98 -4.97
CA LEU A 155 20.49 -4.64 -6.34
C LEU A 155 19.01 -4.93 -6.59
N MET A 156 18.30 -3.97 -7.17
CA MET A 156 16.92 -4.14 -7.64
C MET A 156 16.91 -4.03 -9.16
N VAL A 157 16.63 -5.16 -9.82
CA VAL A 157 16.52 -5.23 -11.28
C VAL A 157 15.07 -4.95 -11.68
N LEU A 158 14.86 -3.86 -12.40
CA LEU A 158 13.57 -3.39 -12.90
C LEU A 158 13.26 -4.03 -14.27
N ASN A 159 11.98 -4.10 -14.65
CA ASN A 159 11.56 -4.69 -15.93
C ASN A 159 12.08 -3.95 -17.17
N ASN A 160 12.45 -2.67 -17.05
CA ASN A 160 13.08 -1.90 -18.12
C ASN A 160 14.59 -2.16 -18.23
N SER A 161 15.11 -3.20 -17.56
CA SER A 161 16.54 -3.55 -17.46
C SER A 161 17.41 -2.57 -16.65
N THR A 162 16.83 -1.54 -16.03
CA THR A 162 17.56 -0.69 -15.09
C THR A 162 17.88 -1.48 -13.81
N VAL A 163 19.10 -1.34 -13.32
CA VAL A 163 19.57 -1.96 -12.08
C VAL A 163 19.79 -0.85 -11.04
N LEU A 164 18.90 -0.78 -10.06
CA LEU A 164 19.03 0.16 -8.94
C LEU A 164 19.91 -0.45 -7.85
N VAL A 165 21.08 0.14 -7.62
CA VAL A 165 21.98 -0.14 -6.51
C VAL A 165 21.59 0.73 -5.33
N LEU A 166 21.19 0.10 -4.23
CA LEU A 166 20.91 0.80 -2.99
C LEU A 166 22.19 0.94 -2.18
N ASP A 167 22.55 2.17 -1.84
CA ASP A 167 23.81 2.51 -1.17
C ASP A 167 23.53 3.12 0.23
N PRO A 168 23.16 2.29 1.21
CA PRO A 168 22.89 2.74 2.58
C PRO A 168 24.15 3.34 3.19
N GLY A 169 24.02 4.46 3.89
CA GLY A 169 25.14 5.18 4.50
C GLY A 169 26.05 5.91 3.51
N ASN A 170 25.76 5.87 2.20
CA ASN A 170 26.61 6.43 1.15
C ASN A 170 28.05 5.88 1.22
N ILE A 171 28.16 4.55 1.25
CA ILE A 171 29.42 3.80 1.39
C ILE A 171 30.25 3.90 0.11
N LEU A 172 29.59 3.91 -1.05
CA LEU A 172 30.28 3.98 -2.34
C LEU A 172 30.77 5.41 -2.66
N PRO A 173 32.07 5.60 -2.97
CA PRO A 173 32.58 6.87 -3.48
C PRO A 173 31.92 7.26 -4.81
N GLU A 174 31.74 8.57 -5.05
CA GLU A 174 31.06 9.06 -6.26
C GLU A 174 31.84 8.72 -7.54
N GLU A 175 33.16 8.67 -7.45
CA GLU A 175 34.05 8.29 -8.55
C GLU A 175 33.76 6.86 -9.02
N ILE A 176 33.48 5.94 -8.09
CA ILE A 176 33.11 4.56 -8.41
C ILE A 176 31.72 4.50 -9.03
N LYS A 177 30.76 5.26 -8.50
CA LYS A 177 29.41 5.34 -9.07
C LYS A 177 29.43 5.86 -10.50
N GLN A 178 30.20 6.93 -10.76
CA GLN A 178 30.36 7.50 -12.10
C GLN A 178 31.04 6.52 -13.06
N LEU A 179 32.09 5.83 -12.61
CA LEU A 179 32.77 4.83 -13.42
C LEU A 179 31.84 3.69 -13.81
N VAL A 180 31.07 3.15 -12.86
CA VAL A 180 30.09 2.09 -13.13
C VAL A 180 28.98 2.60 -14.06
N ARG A 181 28.40 3.78 -13.83
CA ARG A 181 27.38 4.37 -14.72
C ARG A 181 27.91 4.59 -16.15
N THR A 182 29.18 4.93 -16.31
CA THR A 182 29.79 5.20 -17.63
C THR A 182 29.97 3.92 -18.43
N LEU A 183 30.41 2.84 -17.77
CA LEU A 183 30.68 1.55 -18.41
C LEU A 183 29.42 0.67 -18.52
N TRP A 184 28.48 0.81 -17.59
CA TRP A 184 27.21 0.11 -17.52
C TRP A 184 26.07 1.11 -17.26
N PRO A 185 25.57 1.79 -18.31
CA PRO A 185 24.54 2.83 -18.21
C PRO A 185 23.23 2.37 -17.57
N GLU A 186 22.98 1.06 -17.51
CA GLU A 186 21.81 0.47 -16.87
C GLU A 186 21.85 0.55 -15.33
N TYR A 187 23.01 0.81 -14.72
CA TYR A 187 23.14 0.90 -13.26
C TYR A 187 22.84 2.31 -12.76
N THR A 188 21.88 2.41 -11.85
CA THR A 188 21.55 3.65 -11.13
C THR A 188 21.87 3.46 -9.66
N PHE A 189 22.46 4.46 -9.01
CA PHE A 189 22.80 4.39 -7.59
C PHE A 189 21.89 5.32 -6.80
N PHE A 190 21.24 4.78 -5.78
CA PHE A 190 20.44 5.55 -4.83
C PHE A 190 21.03 5.42 -3.43
N SER A 191 21.66 6.50 -2.99
CA SER A 191 22.29 6.58 -1.67
C SER A 191 21.32 7.19 -0.66
N TYR A 192 21.25 6.61 0.52
CA TYR A 192 20.41 7.08 1.62
C TYR A 192 21.07 6.88 2.97
N ARG A 193 20.60 7.57 4.00
CA ARG A 193 21.09 7.36 5.38
C ARG A 193 20.04 6.62 6.20
N GLU A 194 20.49 5.70 7.05
CA GLU A 194 19.60 5.06 8.02
C GLU A 194 18.94 6.11 8.92
N GLY A 195 17.65 5.92 9.20
CA GLY A 195 16.83 6.88 9.95
C GLY A 195 16.35 8.09 9.15
N GLN A 196 16.62 8.18 7.83
CA GLN A 196 15.96 9.17 6.99
C GLN A 196 14.45 8.91 6.89
N ASP A 197 13.69 10.00 6.90
CA ASP A 197 12.25 9.99 6.72
C ASP A 197 11.85 9.41 5.35
N LEU A 198 10.93 8.43 5.36
CA LEU A 198 10.50 7.69 4.17
C LEU A 198 9.94 8.64 3.09
N ARG A 199 9.23 9.71 3.48
CA ARG A 199 8.74 10.70 2.50
C ARG A 199 9.91 11.34 1.76
N ARG A 200 10.93 11.84 2.47
CA ARG A 200 12.12 12.40 1.79
C ARG A 200 12.82 11.39 0.89
N LEU A 201 12.96 10.14 1.33
CA LEU A 201 13.58 9.08 0.54
C LEU A 201 12.82 8.81 -0.76
N THR A 202 11.50 8.63 -0.67
CA THR A 202 10.62 8.38 -1.81
C THR A 202 10.73 9.50 -2.85
N GLY A 203 10.65 10.77 -2.42
CA GLY A 203 10.77 11.90 -3.32
C GLY A 203 12.11 11.92 -4.08
N SER A 204 13.22 11.75 -3.36
CA SER A 204 14.56 11.71 -3.97
C SER A 204 14.74 10.52 -4.92
N LEU A 205 14.18 9.35 -4.57
CA LEU A 205 14.26 8.17 -5.42
C LEU A 205 13.51 8.39 -6.73
N LEU A 206 12.27 8.89 -6.67
CA LEU A 206 11.45 9.19 -7.84
C LEU A 206 12.14 10.20 -8.77
N GLU A 207 12.69 11.29 -8.22
CA GLU A 207 13.45 12.28 -8.98
C GLU A 207 14.70 11.64 -9.64
N SER A 208 15.42 10.77 -8.92
CA SER A 208 16.59 10.06 -9.47
C SER A 208 16.26 9.08 -10.60
N LEU A 209 15.02 8.59 -10.64
CA LEU A 209 14.49 7.72 -11.70
C LEU A 209 13.91 8.51 -12.89
N GLY A 210 14.00 9.84 -12.86
CA GLY A 210 13.56 10.73 -13.93
C GLY A 210 12.10 11.19 -13.84
N TYR A 211 11.39 10.90 -12.75
CA TYR A 211 10.01 11.37 -12.58
C TYR A 211 9.95 12.85 -12.23
N SER A 212 8.93 13.53 -12.73
CA SER A 212 8.53 14.85 -12.24
C SER A 212 7.70 14.68 -10.97
N VAL A 213 8.21 15.16 -9.84
CA VAL A 213 7.60 14.97 -8.52
C VAL A 213 6.99 16.26 -8.00
N TYR A 214 5.68 16.27 -7.78
CA TYR A 214 4.96 17.36 -7.13
C TYR A 214 4.58 16.94 -5.71
N ARG A 215 5.13 17.63 -4.73
CA ARG A 215 4.94 17.31 -3.31
C ARG A 215 3.69 17.95 -2.75
N ASP A 216 3.04 17.28 -1.81
CA ASP A 216 1.91 17.77 -1.02
C ASP A 216 0.79 18.41 -1.87
N ARG A 217 0.56 17.84 -3.06
CA ARG A 217 -0.51 18.27 -3.96
C ARG A 217 -1.77 17.43 -3.74
N SER A 218 -2.90 18.11 -3.71
CA SER A 218 -4.20 17.48 -3.73
C SER A 218 -4.65 17.23 -5.16
N LEU A 219 -5.11 16.01 -5.43
CA LEU A 219 -5.72 15.64 -6.69
C LEU A 219 -7.25 15.69 -6.53
N ILE A 220 -7.91 16.53 -7.32
CA ILE A 220 -9.36 16.66 -7.31
C ILE A 220 -9.93 15.86 -8.48
N LEU A 221 -10.82 14.92 -8.18
CA LEU A 221 -11.45 14.03 -9.14
C LEU A 221 -12.96 14.05 -8.99
N GLY A 222 -13.66 13.79 -10.10
CA GLY A 222 -15.12 13.77 -10.15
C GLY A 222 -15.73 15.06 -10.68
N GLY A 223 -17.05 15.11 -10.69
CA GLY A 223 -17.83 16.22 -11.24
C GLY A 223 -18.61 16.93 -10.14
N ARG A 224 -19.87 16.50 -9.97
CA ARG A 224 -20.76 17.04 -8.92
C ARG A 224 -20.41 16.46 -7.55
N SER A 225 -20.10 15.17 -7.51
CA SER A 225 -19.48 14.50 -6.38
C SER A 225 -17.97 14.53 -6.57
N GLN A 226 -17.30 15.36 -5.77
CA GLN A 226 -15.84 15.52 -5.84
C GLN A 226 -15.14 14.75 -4.73
N LEU A 227 -14.03 14.13 -5.10
CA LEU A 227 -13.05 13.55 -4.19
C LEU A 227 -11.77 14.37 -4.32
N GLU A 228 -11.30 14.92 -3.21
CA GLU A 228 -9.99 15.54 -3.11
C GLU A 228 -9.04 14.60 -2.38
N TYR A 229 -8.03 14.08 -3.05
CA TYR A 229 -7.06 13.17 -2.47
C TYR A 229 -5.75 13.92 -2.17
N ASN A 230 -5.39 14.00 -0.89
CA ASN A 230 -4.16 14.62 -0.40
C ASN A 230 -3.01 13.60 -0.46
N ALA A 231 -2.38 13.51 -1.64
CA ALA A 231 -1.22 12.65 -1.85
C ALA A 231 0.05 13.28 -1.28
N ASP A 232 1.01 12.44 -0.92
CA ASP A 232 2.32 12.91 -0.50
C ASP A 232 3.16 13.29 -1.74
N PHE A 233 2.96 12.55 -2.84
CA PHE A 233 3.52 12.87 -4.15
C PHE A 233 2.50 12.64 -5.25
N VAL A 234 2.47 13.55 -6.22
CA VAL A 234 1.89 13.32 -7.56
C VAL A 234 3.06 13.24 -8.53
N VAL A 235 3.16 12.13 -9.25
CA VAL A 235 4.31 11.83 -10.11
C VAL A 235 3.89 11.65 -11.56
N TYR A 236 4.72 12.19 -12.46
CA TYR A 236 4.56 12.07 -13.92
C TYR A 236 5.84 11.52 -14.52
N ARG A 237 5.69 10.63 -15.51
CA ARG A 237 6.83 9.94 -16.14
C ARG A 237 7.66 10.85 -17.04
N GLU A 238 7.05 11.85 -17.67
CA GLU A 238 7.75 12.82 -18.54
C GLU A 238 7.55 14.26 -18.03
N GLN A 239 8.60 15.07 -18.15
CA GLN A 239 8.55 16.49 -17.77
C GLN A 239 7.58 17.26 -18.68
N GLY A 240 6.57 17.88 -18.08
CA GLY A 240 5.71 18.85 -18.75
C GLY A 240 4.44 18.30 -19.36
N ASP A 241 4.21 16.99 -19.33
CA ASP A 241 2.96 16.41 -19.83
C ASP A 241 1.94 16.22 -18.69
N LEU A 242 1.26 17.32 -18.35
CA LEU A 242 0.08 17.30 -17.46
C LEU A 242 -1.10 16.50 -18.08
N MET A 243 -1.01 16.14 -19.35
CA MET A 243 -2.04 15.43 -20.12
C MET A 243 -1.66 13.96 -20.39
N SER A 244 -0.49 13.51 -19.91
CA SER A 244 -0.08 12.12 -19.96
C SER A 244 -0.99 11.28 -19.05
N SER A 245 -1.46 10.15 -19.57
CA SER A 245 -2.34 9.20 -18.89
C SER A 245 -1.67 8.45 -17.73
N ASP A 246 -0.37 8.67 -17.48
CA ASP A 246 0.41 7.90 -16.52
C ASP A 246 0.58 8.68 -15.21
N ILE A 247 -0.54 9.13 -14.62
CA ILE A 247 -0.53 9.78 -13.30
C ILE A 247 -0.42 8.69 -12.23
N ALA A 248 0.70 8.69 -11.51
CA ALA A 248 0.79 7.94 -10.26
C ALA A 248 0.75 8.91 -9.08
N ILE A 249 0.02 8.51 -8.04
CA ILE A 249 0.01 9.20 -6.76
C ILE A 249 0.62 8.29 -5.71
N VAL A 250 1.53 8.82 -4.91
CA VAL A 250 2.16 8.07 -3.83
C VAL A 250 1.61 8.58 -2.51
N SER A 251 1.07 7.64 -1.73
CA SER A 251 0.46 7.89 -0.43
C SER A 251 1.16 7.07 0.63
N ILE A 252 1.84 7.76 1.52
CA ILE A 252 2.57 7.22 2.66
C ILE A 252 1.68 7.38 3.90
N ALA A 253 1.19 6.25 4.41
CA ALA A 253 0.42 6.19 5.64
C ALA A 253 1.37 6.18 6.86
N GLY A 254 1.26 7.22 7.69
CA GLY A 254 2.04 7.37 8.92
C GLY A 254 1.30 6.94 10.19
N SER A 255 -0.02 6.75 10.12
CA SER A 255 -0.84 6.37 11.28
C SER A 255 -2.02 5.46 10.89
N PRO A 256 -2.57 4.67 11.84
CA PRO A 256 -3.84 4.00 11.67
C PRO A 256 -4.93 5.01 11.26
N GLY A 257 -5.74 4.67 10.24
CA GLY A 257 -6.78 5.54 9.68
C GLY A 257 -6.37 6.44 8.50
N GLN A 258 -5.08 6.54 8.17
CA GLN A 258 -4.61 7.16 6.91
C GLN A 258 -4.63 6.20 5.72
N HIS A 259 -5.07 4.96 5.94
CA HIS A 259 -5.14 3.95 4.90
C HIS A 259 -6.29 4.26 3.94
N THR A 260 -5.99 4.18 2.64
CA THR A 260 -6.99 4.36 1.59
C THR A 260 -7.69 3.02 1.32
N PRO A 261 -9.04 2.98 1.39
CA PRO A 261 -9.81 1.78 1.12
C PRO A 261 -9.56 1.23 -0.30
N ASP A 262 -9.57 -0.10 -0.46
CA ASP A 262 -9.33 -0.74 -1.76
C ASP A 262 -10.37 -0.36 -2.82
N SER A 263 -11.63 -0.10 -2.41
CA SER A 263 -12.66 0.41 -3.32
C SER A 263 -12.31 1.78 -3.88
N LEU A 264 -11.70 2.65 -3.05
CA LEU A 264 -11.23 3.95 -3.51
C LEU A 264 -10.00 3.79 -4.42
N VAL A 265 -9.06 2.90 -4.08
CA VAL A 265 -7.92 2.57 -4.97
C VAL A 265 -8.43 2.12 -6.35
N ARG A 266 -9.43 1.24 -6.39
CA ARG A 266 -10.03 0.77 -7.65
C ARG A 266 -10.72 1.90 -8.42
N TRP A 267 -11.50 2.73 -7.73
CA TRP A 267 -12.18 3.87 -8.34
C TRP A 267 -11.23 4.90 -8.95
N LEU A 268 -10.06 5.10 -8.33
CA LEU A 268 -8.97 5.91 -8.88
C LEU A 268 -8.36 5.25 -10.12
N GLY A 269 -8.09 3.94 -10.07
CA GLY A 269 -7.55 3.18 -11.20
C GLY A 269 -8.46 3.15 -12.42
N GLU A 270 -9.79 3.14 -12.24
CA GLU A 270 -10.78 3.29 -13.32
C GLU A 270 -10.73 4.66 -14.03
N ARG A 271 -9.95 5.61 -13.50
CA ARG A 271 -9.75 6.97 -14.02
C ARG A 271 -8.28 7.24 -14.37
N ASP A 272 -7.53 6.18 -14.64
CA ASP A 272 -6.10 6.24 -15.00
C ASP A 272 -5.21 6.89 -13.93
N VAL A 273 -5.63 6.81 -12.65
CA VAL A 273 -4.83 7.26 -11.51
C VAL A 273 -4.31 6.06 -10.73
N ASN A 274 -3.01 5.81 -10.82
CA ASN A 274 -2.36 4.71 -10.09
C ASN A 274 -1.98 5.13 -8.67
N LEU A 275 -2.67 4.62 -7.66
CA LEU A 275 -2.37 4.91 -6.25
C LEU A 275 -1.39 3.89 -5.65
N ILE A 276 -0.17 4.35 -5.41
CA ILE A 276 0.89 3.61 -4.75
C ILE A 276 0.81 3.85 -3.24
N ARG A 277 0.48 2.79 -2.50
CA ARG A 277 0.36 2.83 -1.03
C ARG A 277 1.66 2.38 -0.39
N MET A 278 2.19 3.21 0.50
CA MET A 278 3.38 2.92 1.31
C MET A 278 3.02 3.12 2.78
N SER A 279 3.75 2.46 3.68
CA SER A 279 3.53 2.55 5.14
C SER A 279 4.86 2.76 5.84
N THR A 280 4.86 3.58 6.90
CA THR A 280 6.04 3.75 7.76
C THR A 280 6.12 2.73 8.91
N SER A 281 5.12 1.84 9.07
CA SER A 281 5.06 0.88 10.17
C SER A 281 5.13 -0.58 9.67
N GLU A 282 5.91 -1.41 10.37
CA GLU A 282 6.05 -2.86 10.15
C GLU A 282 4.73 -3.63 10.35
N ASN A 283 3.80 -3.10 11.15
CA ASN A 283 2.48 -3.68 11.37
C ASN A 283 1.46 -3.17 10.33
N GLY A 284 1.83 -3.16 9.06
CA GLY A 284 1.02 -2.70 7.91
C GLY A 284 -0.27 -3.50 7.65
N GLN A 285 -0.81 -4.20 8.65
CA GLN A 285 -2.17 -4.70 8.58
C GLN A 285 -3.11 -3.53 8.80
N ALA A 286 -3.70 -3.06 7.70
CA ALA A 286 -4.88 -2.22 7.78
C ALA A 286 -5.91 -2.95 8.66
N GLU A 287 -6.28 -2.36 9.79
CA GLU A 287 -7.44 -2.83 10.52
C GLU A 287 -8.62 -2.89 9.54
N PRO A 288 -9.45 -3.96 9.59
CA PRO A 288 -10.58 -4.07 8.69
C PRO A 288 -11.44 -2.82 8.84
N ALA A 289 -11.50 -2.02 7.77
CA ALA A 289 -12.26 -0.78 7.78
C ALA A 289 -13.71 -1.11 8.14
N THR A 290 -14.16 -0.60 9.28
CA THR A 290 -15.59 -0.66 9.59
C THR A 290 -16.30 0.15 8.51
N ARG A 291 -17.32 -0.45 7.88
CA ARG A 291 -18.05 0.19 6.78
C ARG A 291 -19.21 1.02 7.31
N ALA A 292 -19.52 2.13 6.64
CA ALA A 292 -20.73 2.88 6.92
C ALA A 292 -21.99 2.04 6.65
N GLY A 293 -22.99 2.20 7.52
CA GLY A 293 -24.30 1.60 7.33
C GLY A 293 -25.00 2.25 6.13
N LEU A 294 -25.70 1.44 5.31
CA LEU A 294 -26.46 1.94 4.16
C LEU A 294 -27.95 1.70 4.39
N ALA A 295 -28.72 2.77 4.35
CA ALA A 295 -30.15 2.76 4.15
C ALA A 295 -30.43 3.28 2.74
N LYS A 296 -31.34 2.64 2.01
CA LYS A 296 -31.78 3.12 0.71
C LYS A 296 -33.20 3.65 0.87
N LEU A 297 -33.40 4.93 0.52
CA LEU A 297 -34.75 5.45 0.32
C LEU A 297 -35.13 5.14 -1.12
N THR A 298 -36.29 4.52 -1.32
CA THR A 298 -36.76 4.24 -2.67
C THR A 298 -38.03 5.03 -2.93
N LEU A 299 -37.94 6.00 -3.85
CA LEU A 299 -39.07 6.82 -4.30
C LEU A 299 -40.21 6.03 -4.97
N THR A 300 -39.98 4.76 -5.32
CA THR A 300 -40.93 3.96 -6.11
C THR A 300 -42.27 3.74 -5.42
N ALA A 301 -42.37 3.99 -4.12
CA ALA A 301 -43.59 3.78 -3.34
C ALA A 301 -44.49 5.03 -3.20
N GLY A 302 -44.05 6.22 -3.65
CA GLY A 302 -44.81 7.48 -3.56
C GLY A 302 -44.39 8.39 -2.40
N THR A 303 -44.80 9.67 -2.45
CA THR A 303 -44.41 10.73 -1.48
C THR A 303 -44.80 10.38 -0.05
N ARG A 304 -45.96 9.77 0.16
CA ARG A 304 -46.46 9.43 1.49
C ARG A 304 -45.57 8.37 2.16
N GLU A 305 -45.21 7.34 1.41
CA GLU A 305 -44.33 6.25 1.83
C GLU A 305 -42.91 6.77 2.11
N LEU A 306 -42.38 7.67 1.26
CA LEU A 306 -41.10 8.34 1.49
C LEU A 306 -41.08 9.10 2.83
N ILE A 307 -42.15 9.86 3.13
CA ILE A 307 -42.26 10.58 4.41
C ILE A 307 -42.28 9.57 5.58
N ARG A 308 -43.04 8.47 5.47
CA ARG A 308 -43.07 7.42 6.51
C ARG A 308 -41.69 6.82 6.75
N GLU A 309 -40.94 6.53 5.69
CA GLU A 309 -39.57 6.01 5.79
C GLU A 309 -38.64 7.01 6.46
N ILE A 310 -38.68 8.28 6.07
CA ILE A 310 -37.85 9.34 6.68
C ILE A 310 -38.16 9.49 8.18
N LEU A 311 -39.45 9.54 8.55
CA LEU A 311 -39.86 9.66 9.95
C LEU A 311 -39.44 8.42 10.78
N SER A 312 -39.59 7.23 10.21
CA SER A 312 -39.14 5.97 10.84
C SER A 312 -37.62 5.95 11.04
N LEU A 313 -36.85 6.28 10.00
CA LEU A 313 -35.38 6.33 10.05
C LEU A 313 -34.87 7.36 11.07
N THR A 314 -35.56 8.49 11.19
CA THR A 314 -35.20 9.55 12.13
C THR A 314 -35.68 9.28 13.56
N GLY A 315 -36.54 8.27 13.76
CA GLY A 315 -37.04 7.82 15.06
C GLY A 315 -38.25 8.60 15.57
N TYR A 316 -38.98 9.29 14.68
CA TYR A 316 -40.20 10.03 15.05
C TYR A 316 -41.44 9.16 14.86
N SER A 317 -42.26 9.09 15.91
CA SER A 317 -43.61 8.56 15.79
C SER A 317 -44.52 9.57 15.09
N TYR A 318 -45.57 9.08 14.43
CA TYR A 318 -46.54 9.92 13.76
C TYR A 318 -47.92 9.27 13.79
N ALA A 319 -48.96 10.09 13.63
CA ALA A 319 -50.33 9.68 13.36
C ALA A 319 -50.75 10.24 12.00
N THR A 320 -51.60 9.51 11.27
CA THR A 320 -52.12 9.95 9.98
C THR A 320 -53.57 10.41 10.09
N ASP A 321 -54.00 11.28 9.17
CA ASP A 321 -55.38 11.71 8.99
C ASP A 321 -56.03 12.31 10.25
N VAL A 322 -55.22 12.98 11.07
CA VAL A 322 -55.65 13.61 12.32
C VAL A 322 -56.39 14.91 12.02
N VAL A 323 -57.55 15.12 12.64
CA VAL A 323 -58.28 16.39 12.55
C VAL A 323 -57.90 17.29 13.71
N LEU A 324 -57.39 18.48 13.40
CA LEU A 324 -56.99 19.52 14.33
C LEU A 324 -58.01 20.65 14.34
N ASN A 325 -58.58 20.95 15.50
CA ASN A 325 -59.41 22.13 15.68
C ASN A 325 -58.51 23.34 16.01
N LEU A 326 -58.51 24.35 15.15
CA LEU A 326 -57.73 25.58 15.32
C LEU A 326 -58.59 26.79 15.73
N SER A 327 -59.87 26.57 16.05
CA SER A 327 -60.76 27.61 16.58
C SER A 327 -60.62 27.77 18.09
N ASP A 328 -60.53 29.02 18.55
CA ASP A 328 -60.61 29.36 19.98
C ASP A 328 -62.03 29.71 20.45
N ARG A 329 -62.95 29.86 19.49
CA ARG A 329 -64.30 30.37 19.70
C ARG A 329 -65.32 29.29 19.41
N LYS A 330 -66.45 29.30 20.12
CA LYS A 330 -67.50 28.28 19.97
C LYS A 330 -68.38 28.53 18.75
N GLU A 331 -68.41 29.78 18.29
CA GLU A 331 -69.28 30.29 17.23
C GLU A 331 -68.86 29.85 15.82
N TYR A 332 -67.61 29.44 15.64
CA TYR A 332 -67.12 28.87 14.38
C TYR A 332 -66.08 27.77 14.63
N ARG A 333 -66.02 26.78 13.74
CA ARG A 333 -65.03 25.70 13.81
C ARG A 333 -64.21 25.69 12.53
N TYR A 334 -62.91 25.89 12.67
CA TYR A 334 -61.93 25.63 11.62
C TYR A 334 -61.18 24.35 11.99
N ASN A 335 -61.38 23.32 11.17
CA ASN A 335 -60.75 22.02 11.34
C ASN A 335 -59.76 21.79 10.20
N LEU A 336 -58.49 21.59 10.54
CA LEU A 336 -57.45 21.18 9.61
C LEU A 336 -57.31 19.67 9.68
N LYS A 337 -57.62 18.94 8.60
CA LYS A 337 -57.36 17.51 8.50
C LYS A 337 -55.95 17.31 7.96
N THR A 338 -55.12 16.60 8.71
CA THR A 338 -53.69 16.51 8.42
C THR A 338 -53.25 15.18 7.86
N ASP A 339 -52.39 15.16 6.85
CA ASP A 339 -51.81 13.91 6.32
C ASP A 339 -50.92 13.20 7.35
N PHE A 340 -50.07 13.96 8.05
CA PHE A 340 -49.25 13.48 9.16
C PHE A 340 -49.22 14.47 10.32
N SER A 341 -49.29 13.93 11.54
CA SER A 341 -49.21 14.66 12.79
C SER A 341 -48.13 14.03 13.66
N ILE A 342 -47.12 14.81 14.04
CA ILE A 342 -45.95 14.37 14.78
C ILE A 342 -45.94 15.03 16.17
N PRO A 343 -45.94 14.24 17.26
CA PRO A 343 -45.82 14.76 18.62
C PRO A 343 -44.34 15.04 18.94
N ALA A 344 -43.83 16.21 18.54
CA ALA A 344 -42.42 16.60 18.76
C ALA A 344 -42.29 17.96 19.44
N GLY A 345 -41.79 17.97 20.68
CA GLY A 345 -41.54 19.19 21.45
C GLY A 345 -42.82 19.81 22.04
N GLN A 346 -42.80 21.14 22.23
CA GLN A 346 -43.93 21.89 22.81
C GLN A 346 -45.00 22.27 21.79
N ARG A 347 -44.65 22.28 20.49
CA ARG A 347 -45.54 22.64 19.39
C ARG A 347 -45.87 21.40 18.59
N LYS A 348 -47.13 21.27 18.16
CA LYS A 348 -47.51 20.14 17.32
C LYS A 348 -46.94 20.34 15.92
N LYS A 349 -46.31 19.31 15.37
CA LYS A 349 -45.74 19.36 14.01
C LYS A 349 -46.65 18.61 13.05
N VAL A 350 -46.89 19.18 11.88
CA VAL A 350 -47.82 18.65 10.89
C VAL A 350 -47.20 18.70 9.51
N ILE A 351 -47.46 17.67 8.70
CA ILE A 351 -47.09 17.62 7.29
C ILE A 351 -48.37 17.47 6.47
N GLU A 352 -48.52 18.33 5.46
CA GLU A 352 -49.58 18.24 4.46
C GLU A 352 -49.01 17.95 3.09
N LEU A 353 -49.66 17.06 2.35
CA LEU A 353 -49.37 16.79 0.94
C LEU A 353 -50.15 17.71 -0.01
N ALA A 354 -51.04 18.54 0.55
CA ALA A 354 -51.76 19.59 -0.15
C ALA A 354 -51.12 20.96 0.12
N GLU A 355 -51.29 21.88 -0.82
CA GLU A 355 -50.96 23.29 -0.62
C GLU A 355 -51.97 23.93 0.34
N LEU A 356 -51.45 24.65 1.33
CA LEU A 356 -52.24 25.52 2.21
C LEU A 356 -51.91 26.97 1.91
N SER A 357 -52.88 27.86 2.08
CA SER A 357 -52.66 29.31 1.98
C SER A 357 -51.75 29.84 3.11
N GLU A 358 -51.09 30.98 2.88
CA GLU A 358 -50.24 31.59 3.91
C GLU A 358 -51.05 31.99 5.16
N GLU A 359 -52.31 32.35 4.98
CA GLU A 359 -53.26 32.67 6.05
C GLU A 359 -53.53 31.44 6.92
N GLU A 360 -53.72 30.27 6.33
CA GLU A 360 -53.95 29.00 7.04
C GLU A 360 -52.71 28.58 7.82
N ILE A 361 -51.52 28.64 7.20
CA ILE A 361 -50.24 28.34 7.86
C ILE A 361 -50.01 29.31 9.03
N SER A 362 -50.29 30.60 8.83
CA SER A 362 -50.15 31.64 9.86
C SER A 362 -51.12 31.42 11.03
N LEU A 363 -52.37 31.03 10.74
CA LEU A 363 -53.36 30.68 11.76
C LEU A 363 -52.90 29.46 12.56
N ALA A 364 -52.48 28.38 11.90
CA ALA A 364 -51.96 27.18 12.55
C ALA A 364 -50.76 27.51 13.45
N ARG A 365 -49.82 28.33 12.97
CA ARG A 365 -48.65 28.77 13.74
C ARG A 365 -49.03 29.56 14.98
N LYS A 366 -50.03 30.45 14.91
CA LYS A 366 -50.58 31.17 16.08
C LYS A 366 -51.22 30.23 17.10
N LYS A 367 -51.70 29.06 16.68
CA LYS A 367 -52.24 28.01 17.56
C LYS A 367 -51.22 26.99 18.05
N GLY A 368 -49.92 27.25 17.86
CA GLY A 368 -48.87 26.34 18.31
C GLY A 368 -48.70 25.09 17.44
N VAL A 369 -49.17 25.14 16.19
CA VAL A 369 -48.98 24.09 15.19
C VAL A 369 -48.00 24.58 14.14
N ASP A 370 -46.90 23.86 13.93
CA ASP A 370 -46.01 24.11 12.80
C ASP A 370 -46.37 23.16 11.67
N VAL A 371 -46.52 23.72 10.46
CA VAL A 371 -46.96 23.00 9.28
C VAL A 371 -45.87 23.05 8.22
N ALA A 372 -45.61 21.91 7.56
CA ALA A 372 -44.83 21.85 6.33
C ALA A 372 -45.70 21.27 5.20
N CYS A 373 -45.81 22.01 4.10
CA CYS A 373 -46.50 21.55 2.90
C CYS A 373 -45.50 20.91 1.92
N ILE A 374 -45.80 19.70 1.48
CA ILE A 374 -45.08 18.95 0.46
C ILE A 374 -45.92 18.99 -0.81
N GLY A 375 -45.42 19.70 -1.82
CA GLY A 375 -46.10 19.86 -3.10
C GLY A 375 -45.73 18.73 -4.09
N PRO A 376 -46.50 18.58 -5.18
CA PRO A 376 -46.28 17.56 -6.20
C PRO A 376 -44.97 17.73 -6.97
N GLY A 377 -44.35 18.93 -6.94
CA GLY A 377 -43.07 19.22 -7.59
C GLY A 377 -41.85 19.09 -6.70
N ASP A 378 -42.00 18.74 -5.41
CA ASP A 378 -40.86 18.56 -4.52
C ASP A 378 -40.11 17.25 -4.85
N ASP A 379 -38.80 17.35 -5.07
CA ASP A 379 -37.92 16.20 -5.16
C ASP A 379 -37.60 15.62 -3.76
N THR A 380 -37.02 14.42 -3.69
CA THR A 380 -36.68 13.77 -2.39
C THR A 380 -35.84 14.67 -1.50
N LYS A 381 -34.91 15.43 -2.09
CA LYS A 381 -34.05 16.36 -1.35
C LYS A 381 -34.86 17.50 -0.74
N GLY A 382 -35.78 18.08 -1.50
CA GLY A 382 -36.71 19.12 -1.05
C GLY A 382 -37.63 18.63 0.06
N ILE A 383 -38.21 17.44 -0.11
CA ILE A 383 -39.03 16.78 0.91
C ILE A 383 -38.22 16.60 2.19
N LEU A 384 -37.05 15.96 2.10
CA LEU A 384 -36.19 15.71 3.26
C LEU A 384 -35.80 17.01 3.98
N ARG A 385 -35.43 18.05 3.23
CA ARG A 385 -35.09 19.36 3.80
C ARG A 385 -36.27 19.95 4.58
N LYS A 386 -37.48 19.95 3.99
CA LYS A 386 -38.69 20.45 4.64
C LYS A 386 -39.00 19.68 5.92
N LEU A 387 -38.86 18.36 5.91
CA LEU A 387 -39.07 17.51 7.09
C LEU A 387 -38.05 17.79 8.20
N ILE A 388 -36.75 17.84 7.87
CA ILE A 388 -35.67 18.15 8.83
C ILE A 388 -35.89 19.52 9.47
N GLN A 389 -36.28 20.53 8.68
CA GLN A 389 -36.58 21.88 9.16
C GLN A 389 -37.81 21.89 10.07
N LEU A 390 -38.91 21.23 9.68
CA LEU A 390 -40.12 21.12 10.49
C LEU A 390 -39.82 20.53 11.88
N LEU A 391 -39.02 19.46 11.89
CA LEU A 391 -38.62 18.74 13.09
C LEU A 391 -37.59 19.50 13.95
N GLY A 392 -37.04 20.61 13.46
CA GLY A 392 -36.00 21.38 14.15
C GLY A 392 -34.68 20.65 14.28
N ILE A 393 -34.37 19.76 13.33
CA ILE A 393 -33.14 18.97 13.34
C ILE A 393 -31.99 19.83 12.78
N ILE A 394 -30.88 19.86 13.53
CA ILE A 394 -29.65 20.51 13.09
C ILE A 394 -29.07 19.74 11.90
N HIS A 395 -28.81 20.46 10.81
CA HIS A 395 -28.33 19.89 9.56
C HIS A 395 -27.33 20.80 8.85
N ALA A 396 -26.62 20.23 7.89
CA ALA A 396 -25.75 20.92 6.95
C ALA A 396 -26.06 20.41 5.53
N ASP A 397 -26.15 21.29 4.54
CA ASP A 397 -26.51 20.94 3.16
C ASP A 397 -25.57 21.51 2.08
N SER A 398 -24.58 22.34 2.46
CA SER A 398 -23.51 22.75 1.56
C SER A 398 -22.42 21.68 1.50
N PRO A 399 -21.87 21.35 0.32
CA PRO A 399 -20.83 20.33 0.19
C PRO A 399 -19.62 20.57 1.10
N ALA A 400 -19.20 21.83 1.25
CA ALA A 400 -18.07 22.20 2.12
C ALA A 400 -18.36 21.92 3.61
N ALA A 401 -19.55 22.26 4.11
CA ALA A 401 -19.92 21.98 5.49
C ALA A 401 -20.09 20.48 5.73
N VAL A 402 -20.82 19.80 4.83
CA VAL A 402 -21.05 18.35 4.85
C VAL A 402 -19.74 17.58 4.89
N SER A 403 -18.76 17.99 4.09
CA SER A 403 -17.44 17.35 3.96
C SER A 403 -16.77 17.04 5.30
N SER A 404 -16.82 18.00 6.22
CA SER A 404 -16.20 17.88 7.55
C SER A 404 -16.85 16.83 8.46
N TYR A 405 -18.11 16.48 8.18
CA TYR A 405 -18.85 15.47 8.91
C TYR A 405 -18.68 14.09 8.27
N ILE A 406 -18.75 14.01 6.94
CA ILE A 406 -18.80 12.73 6.23
C ILE A 406 -17.44 12.09 5.97
N THR A 407 -16.37 12.89 5.95
CA THR A 407 -15.02 12.41 5.70
C THR A 407 -14.41 11.87 7.00
N PRO A 408 -13.83 10.65 7.01
CA PRO A 408 -13.10 10.16 8.18
C PRO A 408 -11.96 11.11 8.58
N ARG A 409 -11.82 11.41 9.88
CA ARG A 409 -10.92 12.47 10.38
C ARG A 409 -9.45 12.34 9.94
N ASN A 410 -8.95 11.11 9.81
CA ASN A 410 -7.56 10.83 9.47
C ASN A 410 -7.39 10.40 8.02
N ALA A 411 -8.44 10.47 7.20
CA ALA A 411 -8.35 10.09 5.80
C ALA A 411 -7.36 11.00 5.05
N LYS A 412 -6.64 10.40 4.10
CA LYS A 412 -5.83 11.12 3.11
C LYS A 412 -6.68 11.75 2.01
N TYR A 413 -8.00 11.74 2.14
CA TYR A 413 -8.92 12.30 1.17
C TYR A 413 -10.02 13.10 1.85
N ARG A 414 -10.70 13.93 1.07
CA ARG A 414 -11.83 14.74 1.47
C ARG A 414 -12.98 14.55 0.49
N LEU A 415 -14.18 14.38 1.03
CA LEU A 415 -15.40 14.15 0.25
C LEU A 415 -16.18 15.45 0.12
N LEU A 416 -16.46 15.86 -1.11
CA LEU A 416 -17.27 17.02 -1.46
C LEU A 416 -18.50 16.50 -2.21
N LEU A 417 -19.45 15.98 -1.45
CA LEU A 417 -20.63 15.30 -2.00
C LEU A 417 -21.88 16.19 -1.87
N PRO A 418 -22.77 16.19 -2.88
CA PRO A 418 -24.10 16.79 -2.72
C PRO A 418 -24.91 15.97 -1.71
N GLY A 419 -25.63 16.65 -0.82
CA GLY A 419 -26.50 15.95 0.12
C GLY A 419 -26.83 16.79 1.35
N ILE A 420 -27.48 16.15 2.32
CA ILE A 420 -27.84 16.73 3.60
C ILE A 420 -27.28 15.83 4.70
N TYR A 421 -26.38 16.37 5.51
CA TYR A 421 -25.95 15.75 6.75
C TYR A 421 -26.85 16.22 7.90
N PHE A 422 -27.28 15.32 8.76
CA PHE A 422 -28.07 15.66 9.95
C PHE A 422 -27.88 14.65 11.06
N ARG A 423 -28.23 15.05 12.29
CA ARG A 423 -28.10 14.22 13.49
C ARG A 423 -29.42 14.13 14.24
N THR A 424 -29.83 12.90 14.57
CA THR A 424 -31.01 12.65 15.42
C THR A 424 -30.62 11.83 16.65
N GLY A 425 -31.59 11.51 17.51
CA GLY A 425 -31.38 10.56 18.61
C GLY A 425 -30.98 9.14 18.15
N GLN A 426 -31.26 8.80 16.88
CA GLN A 426 -30.93 7.50 16.29
C GLN A 426 -29.51 7.42 15.71
N GLY A 427 -28.81 8.56 15.62
CA GLY A 427 -27.44 8.63 15.10
C GLY A 427 -27.21 9.75 14.09
N GLN A 428 -26.18 9.57 13.28
CA GLN A 428 -25.77 10.51 12.24
C GLN A 428 -26.15 9.96 10.87
N PHE A 429 -26.66 10.83 10.01
CA PHE A 429 -27.17 10.45 8.70
C PHE A 429 -26.62 11.38 7.64
N PHE A 430 -26.36 10.82 6.47
CA PHE A 430 -26.02 11.57 5.28
C PHE A 430 -26.88 11.12 4.11
N ALA A 431 -27.81 11.99 3.71
CA ALA A 431 -28.70 11.73 2.59
C ALA A 431 -28.16 12.36 1.31
N THR A 432 -27.96 11.55 0.27
CA THR A 432 -27.25 11.96 -0.94
C THR A 432 -27.83 11.33 -2.20
N ASP A 433 -27.81 12.11 -3.27
CA ASP A 433 -28.06 11.70 -4.64
C ASP A 433 -26.73 11.53 -5.43
N SER A 434 -25.61 11.34 -4.73
CA SER A 434 -24.30 11.19 -5.33
C SER A 434 -24.27 10.11 -6.41
N GLU A 435 -23.61 10.42 -7.51
CA GLU A 435 -23.35 9.50 -8.62
C GLU A 435 -22.29 8.44 -8.29
N LEU A 436 -21.65 8.52 -7.12
CA LEU A 436 -20.69 7.52 -6.68
C LEU A 436 -21.40 6.21 -6.33
N GLY A 437 -20.77 5.08 -6.69
CA GLY A 437 -21.32 3.75 -6.40
C GLY A 437 -21.52 3.53 -4.90
N GLN A 438 -22.61 2.85 -4.52
CA GLN A 438 -22.97 2.65 -3.11
C GLN A 438 -21.89 1.91 -2.31
N GLU A 439 -21.24 0.90 -2.91
CA GLU A 439 -20.12 0.20 -2.26
C GLU A 439 -18.95 1.14 -1.98
N LEU A 440 -18.61 2.03 -2.92
CA LEU A 440 -17.58 3.02 -2.71
C LEU A 440 -17.97 3.98 -1.57
N LEU A 441 -19.18 4.52 -1.59
CA LEU A 441 -19.67 5.43 -0.55
C LEU A 441 -19.59 4.81 0.84
N ARG A 442 -19.95 3.53 0.99
CA ARG A 442 -19.89 2.80 2.27
C ARG A 442 -18.48 2.63 2.82
N ASP A 443 -17.49 2.56 1.93
CA ASP A 443 -16.10 2.37 2.31
C ASP A 443 -15.37 3.68 2.59
N ILE A 444 -15.79 4.80 1.98
CA ILE A 444 -15.11 6.10 2.09
C ILE A 444 -15.76 7.08 3.07
N ILE A 445 -17.04 6.90 3.40
CA ILE A 445 -17.73 7.74 4.39
C ILE A 445 -17.41 7.25 5.80
N ASP A 446 -17.34 8.18 6.77
CA ASP A 446 -17.14 7.87 8.18
C ASP A 446 -18.14 6.78 8.64
N PRO A 447 -17.66 5.66 9.21
CA PRO A 447 -18.50 4.51 9.51
C PRO A 447 -19.61 4.76 10.53
N ARG A 448 -19.51 5.86 11.29
CA ARG A 448 -20.54 6.27 12.25
C ARG A 448 -21.77 6.89 11.58
N ILE A 449 -21.68 7.16 10.28
CA ILE A 449 -22.74 7.79 9.50
C ILE A 449 -23.51 6.73 8.73
N ARG A 450 -24.84 6.81 8.80
CA ARG A 450 -25.72 6.03 7.96
C ARG A 450 -25.99 6.79 6.67
N ILE A 451 -25.65 6.19 5.55
CA ILE A 451 -25.90 6.75 4.23
C ILE A 451 -27.36 6.51 3.87
N ILE A 452 -28.01 7.54 3.34
CA ILE A 452 -29.36 7.48 2.80
C ILE A 452 -29.29 7.84 1.31
N ALA A 453 -29.19 6.83 0.45
CA ALA A 453 -29.17 7.05 -1.00
C ALA A 453 -30.60 7.22 -1.53
N TYR A 454 -30.83 8.20 -2.39
CA TYR A 454 -32.14 8.47 -3.03
C TYR A 454 -32.05 8.84 -4.50
#